data_AF-A0A5C5TTC5-F1
#
_entry.id   AF-A0A5C5TTC5-F1
#
_cell.length_a   1.000
_cell.length_b   1.000
_cell.length_c   1.000
_cell.angle_alpha   90.00
_cell.angle_beta   90.00
_cell.angle_gamma   90.00
#
_symmetry.space_group_name_H-M   'P 1'
#
loop_
_entity.id
_entity.type
_entity.pdbx_description
1 polymer ?
#
loop_
_entity_poly.entity_id
_entity_poly.type
_entity_poly.pdbx_seq_one_letter_code
_entity_poly.pdbx_strand_id
1 'polypeptide(L)' 'MSQELFEGYNEFLKERYGRTCSKETFKRFIQYCQKGVKENDVTPVLNPINLYAFGCGISSTEADKRLFLKSDTERAGYG' A
#
# COMPACT_ATOMS: atom_id res chain seq x y z
N MET A 1 -19.02 -5.25 -0.34
CA MET A 1 -17.94 -5.05 0.66
C MET A 1 -16.54 -5.22 0.06
N SER A 2 -16.15 -6.37 -0.50
CA SER A 2 -14.74 -6.56 -0.95
C SER A 2 -14.33 -5.83 -2.23
N GLN A 3 -15.29 -5.43 -3.08
CA GLN A 3 -15.02 -4.81 -4.37
C GLN A 3 -14.79 -3.30 -4.26
N GLU A 4 -15.65 -2.58 -3.55
CA GLU A 4 -15.49 -1.13 -3.30
C GLU A 4 -14.19 -0.81 -2.54
N LEU A 5 -13.83 -1.65 -1.56
CA LEU A 5 -12.57 -1.51 -0.82
C LEU A 5 -11.35 -1.73 -1.73
N PHE A 6 -11.42 -2.72 -2.63
CA PHE A 6 -10.37 -2.99 -3.60
C PHE A 6 -10.20 -1.83 -4.59
N GLU A 7 -11.30 -1.25 -5.06
CA GLU A 7 -11.29 -0.12 -5.98
C GLU A 7 -10.71 1.13 -5.30
N GLY A 8 -11.18 1.48 -4.10
CA GLY A 8 -10.66 2.61 -3.34
C GLY A 8 -9.17 2.47 -2.98
N TYR A 9 -8.71 1.25 -2.66
CA TYR A 9 -7.29 1.01 -2.41
C TYR A 9 -6.48 1.16 -3.69
N ASN A 10 -6.95 0.64 -4.83
CA ASN A 10 -6.24 0.82 -6.10
C ASN A 10 -6.16 2.26 -6.55
N GLU A 11 -7.22 3.03 -6.35
CA GLU A 11 -7.23 4.47 -6.64
C GLU A 11 -6.15 5.18 -5.82
N PHE A 12 -6.14 4.96 -4.50
CA PHE A 12 -5.10 5.50 -3.62
C PHE A 12 -3.69 5.07 -4.06
N LEU A 13 -3.50 3.79 -4.39
CA LEU A 13 -2.21 3.27 -4.84
C LEU A 13 -1.76 3.91 -6.16
N LYS A 14 -2.69 4.15 -7.07
CA LYS A 14 -2.42 4.76 -8.37
C LYS A 14 -2.03 6.22 -8.21
N GLU A 15 -2.77 6.99 -7.41
CA GLU A 15 -2.44 8.39 -7.13
C GLU A 15 -1.10 8.50 -6.39
N ARG A 16 -0.97 7.78 -5.28
CA ARG A 16 0.18 7.93 -4.38
C ARG A 16 1.42 7.21 -4.87
N TYR A 17 1.31 6.00 -5.41
CA TYR A 17 2.48 5.20 -5.82
C TYR A 17 2.61 5.00 -7.33
N GLY A 18 1.64 5.46 -8.13
CA GLY A 18 1.65 5.23 -9.59
C GLY A 18 1.47 3.76 -9.96
N ARG A 19 0.96 2.93 -9.04
CA ARG A 19 0.81 1.48 -9.22
C ARG A 19 -0.56 1.02 -8.81
N THR A 20 -1.00 -0.11 -9.36
CA THR A 20 -2.20 -0.82 -8.93
C THR A 20 -1.82 -2.22 -8.45
N CYS A 21 -2.74 -2.87 -7.74
CA CYS A 21 -2.62 -4.24 -7.31
C CYS A 21 -3.66 -5.12 -8.00
N SER A 22 -3.32 -6.38 -8.22
CA SER A 22 -4.28 -7.36 -8.72
C SER A 22 -5.25 -7.79 -7.62
N LYS A 23 -6.46 -8.22 -8.01
CA LYS A 23 -7.45 -8.79 -7.07
C LYS A 23 -6.89 -9.96 -6.26
N GLU A 24 -5.99 -10.73 -6.84
CA GLU A 24 -5.31 -11.83 -6.15
C GLU A 24 -4.40 -11.34 -5.02
N THR A 25 -3.55 -10.34 -5.28
CA THR A 25 -2.70 -9.70 -4.26
C THR A 25 -3.54 -9.13 -3.13
N PHE A 26 -4.64 -8.46 -3.45
CA PHE A 26 -5.57 -7.93 -2.46
C PHE A 26 -6.17 -9.03 -1.58
N LYS A 27 -6.65 -10.13 -2.18
CA LYS A 27 -7.17 -11.27 -1.41
C LYS A 27 -6.12 -11.88 -0.49
N ARG A 28 -4.88 -12.07 -0.98
CA ARG A 28 -3.77 -12.57 -0.18
C ARG A 28 -3.46 -11.63 1.00
N PHE A 29 -3.51 -10.32 0.77
CA PHE A 29 -3.31 -9.31 1.81
C PHE A 29 -4.43 -9.33 2.87
N ILE A 30 -5.69 -9.54 2.47
CA ILE A 30 -6.81 -9.70 3.40
C ILE A 30 -6.60 -10.93 4.29
N GLN A 31 -6.24 -12.07 3.69
CA GLN A 31 -5.93 -13.30 4.43
C GLN A 31 -4.75 -13.11 5.37
N TYR A 32 -3.73 -12.37 4.94
CA TYR A 32 -2.59 -11.99 5.77
C TYR A 32 -3.02 -11.16 6.99
N CYS A 33 -3.85 -10.14 6.80
CA CYS A 33 -4.37 -9.33 7.91
C CYS A 33 -5.23 -10.16 8.88
N GLN A 34 -5.99 -11.15 8.37
CA GLN A 34 -6.78 -12.06 9.21
C GLN A 34 -5.92 -12.97 10.10
N LYS A 35 -4.70 -13.32 9.67
CA LYS A 35 -3.77 -14.10 10.50
C LYS A 35 -3.24 -13.28 11.69
N GLY A 36 -3.14 -11.96 11.56
CA GLY A 36 -2.68 -11.06 12.62
C GLY A 36 -1.21 -11.20 13.01
N VAL A 37 -0.42 -11.97 12.25
CA VAL A 37 1.02 -12.17 12.50
C VAL A 37 1.82 -11.25 11.59
N LYS A 38 2.77 -10.50 12.16
CA LYS A 38 3.69 -9.65 11.40
C LYS A 38 4.67 -10.53 10.62
N GLU A 39 4.61 -10.49 9.30
CA GLU A 39 5.56 -11.14 8.38
C GLU A 39 6.27 -10.08 7.53
N ASN A 40 7.56 -10.28 7.27
CA ASN A 40 8.38 -9.44 6.37
C ASN A 40 8.35 -7.93 6.68
N ASP A 41 8.28 -7.57 7.96
CA ASP A 41 8.19 -6.18 8.41
C ASP A 41 6.98 -5.38 7.91
N VAL A 42 5.93 -6.07 7.46
CA VAL A 42 4.64 -5.47 7.10
C VAL A 42 3.67 -5.62 8.25
N THR A 43 3.06 -4.55 8.72
CA THR A 43 2.04 -4.65 9.78
C THR A 43 0.74 -5.22 9.19
N PRO A 44 0.12 -6.25 9.81
CA PRO A 44 -1.13 -6.87 9.33
C PRO A 44 -2.37 -6.00 9.61
N VAL A 45 -2.32 -4.74 9.16
CA VAL A 45 -3.41 -3.77 9.28
C VAL A 45 -3.95 -3.47 7.89
N LEU A 46 -5.26 -3.59 7.75
CA LEU A 46 -6.02 -3.28 6.55
C LEU A 46 -5.95 -1.79 6.19
N ASN A 47 -4.92 -1.42 5.43
CA ASN A 47 -4.74 -0.09 4.87
C ASN A 47 -4.00 -0.18 3.52
N PRO A 48 -4.13 0.83 2.65
CA PRO A 48 -3.54 0.78 1.31
C PRO A 48 -2.01 0.85 1.32
N ILE A 49 -1.38 1.47 2.33
CA ILE A 49 0.08 1.55 2.47
C ILE A 49 0.68 0.16 2.70
N ASN A 50 0.09 -0.61 3.60
CA ASN A 50 0.50 -1.98 3.90
C ASN A 50 0.19 -2.92 2.74
N LEU A 51 -0.88 -2.68 1.99
CA LEU A 51 -1.13 -3.41 0.74
C LEU A 51 -0.02 -3.15 -0.29
N TYR A 52 0.43 -1.91 -0.43
CA TYR A 52 1.58 -1.57 -1.28
C TYR A 52 2.85 -2.28 -0.79
N ALA A 53 3.10 -2.21 0.52
CA ALA A 53 4.26 -2.83 1.15
C ALA A 53 4.27 -4.35 0.90
N PHE A 54 3.14 -5.00 1.16
CA PHE A 54 2.93 -6.43 0.93
C PHE A 54 3.10 -6.81 -0.54
N GLY A 55 2.52 -6.03 -1.47
CA GLY A 55 2.62 -6.29 -2.90
C GLY A 55 4.02 -6.08 -3.48
N CYS A 56 4.80 -5.15 -2.91
CA CYS A 56 6.17 -4.87 -3.33
C CYS A 56 7.24 -5.67 -2.57
N GLY A 57 6.86 -6.40 -1.51
CA GLY A 57 7.82 -7.11 -0.65
C GLY A 57 8.76 -6.17 0.13
N ILE A 58 8.25 -5.00 0.52
CA ILE A 58 8.99 -4.00 1.32
C ILE A 58 8.33 -3.84 2.70
N SER A 59 9.02 -3.22 3.65
CA SER A 59 8.45 -2.93 4.98
C SER A 59 7.38 -1.84 4.93
N SER A 60 6.46 -1.84 5.90
CA SER A 60 5.46 -0.78 6.05
C SER A 60 6.11 0.60 6.18
N THR A 61 7.24 0.69 6.89
CA THR A 61 8.01 1.93 7.03
C THR A 61 8.59 2.41 5.71
N GLU A 62 9.05 1.51 4.85
CA GLU A 62 9.59 1.87 3.53
C GLU A 62 8.47 2.35 2.59
N ALA A 63 7.30 1.71 2.63
CA ALA A 63 6.12 2.16 1.91
C ALA A 63 5.70 3.58 2.36
N ASP A 64 5.66 3.82 3.66
CA ASP A 64 5.36 5.13 4.25
C ASP A 64 6.38 6.19 3.81
N LYS A 65 7.68 5.92 3.89
CA LYS A 65 8.71 6.84 3.39
C LYS A 65 8.52 7.21 1.92
N ARG A 66 8.15 6.24 1.07
CA ARG A 66 7.89 6.49 -0.36
C ARG A 66 6.67 7.38 -0.60
N LEU A 67 5.67 7.31 0.27
CA LEU A 67 4.53 8.23 0.26
C LEU A 67 4.99 9.67 0.50
N PHE A 68 5.86 9.88 1.49
CA PHE A 68 6.42 11.19 1.84
C PHE A 68 7.39 11.73 0.77
N LEU A 69 8.30 10.90 0.27
CA LEU A 69 9.27 11.28 -0.76
C LEU A 69 8.60 11.79 -2.06
N LYS A 70 7.47 11.21 -2.44
CA LYS A 70 6.72 11.69 -3.61
C LYS A 70 6.09 13.07 -3.39
N SER A 71 5.66 13.37 -2.16
CA SER A 71 5.15 14.69 -1.79
C SER A 71 6.23 15.78 -1.77
N ASP A 72 7.50 15.43 -1.54
CA ASP A 72 8.62 16.38 -1.60
C ASP A 72 9.06 16.68 -3.04
N THR A 73 9.05 15.68 -3.94
CA THR A 73 9.39 15.90 -5.37
C THR A 73 8.40 16.83 -6.08
N GLU A 74 7.12 16.84 -5.67
CA GLU A 74 6.14 17.81 -6.18
C GLU A 74 6.26 19.20 -5.54
N ARG A 75 6.97 19.34 -4.40
CA ARG A 75 7.26 20.63 -3.76
C ARG A 75 8.57 21.27 -4.21
N ALA A 76 9.52 20.49 -4.74
CA ALA A 76 10.81 20.99 -5.23
C ALA A 76 10.74 21.67 -6.62
N GLY A 77 9.54 21.86 -7.18
CA GLY A 77 9.29 22.56 -8.46
C GLY A 77 8.93 24.04 -8.34
N TYR A 78 9.10 24.66 -7.17
CA TYR A 78 9.01 26.11 -6.98
C TYR A 78 10.17 26.57 -6.08
N GLY A 79 11.30 26.88 -6.72
CA GLY A 79 12.47 27.52 -6.11
C GLY A 79 13.23 28.27 -7.19
#